data_AF-A0A6J5IWK3-F1
#
_entry.id   AF-A0A6J5IWK3-F1
#
_cell.length_a   1.000
_cell.length_b   1.000
_cell.length_c   1.000
_cell.angle_alpha   90.00
_cell.angle_beta   90.00
_cell.angle_gamma   90.00
#
_symmetry.space_group_name_H-M   'P 1'
#
loop_
_entity.id
_entity.type
_entity.pdbx_description
1 polymer ?
#
loop_
_entity_poly.entity_id
_entity_poly.type
_entity_poly.pdbx_seq_one_letter_code
_entity_poly.pdbx_strand_id
1 'polypeptide(L)'
;MSSSYVPAFEVRNGRRNTIPVLATIPHRGTHVPPDIAARMVPKHARWQRNTDWFLADLYAFLPEVGITTIVATHSRYVDDVNRDPGQAPCANR
;
A
#
# COMPACT_ATOMS: atom_id res chain seq x y z
N MET A 1 2.89 17.18 -19.84
CA MET A 1 2.32 16.98 -18.49
C MET A 1 3.28 16.09 -17.73
N SER A 2 3.99 16.63 -16.75
CA SER A 2 4.94 15.83 -15.95
C SER A 2 4.14 14.79 -15.16
N SER A 3 4.35 13.51 -15.44
CA SER A 3 3.85 12.46 -14.56
C SER A 3 4.65 12.55 -13.28
N SER A 4 4.05 13.08 -12.21
CA SER A 4 4.71 13.15 -10.91
C SER A 4 4.89 11.72 -10.41
N TYR A 5 6.12 11.25 -10.40
CA TYR A 5 6.49 9.94 -9.87
C TYR A 5 5.96 9.79 -8.43
N VAL A 6 5.22 8.71 -8.17
CA VAL A 6 4.79 8.32 -6.82
C VAL A 6 5.62 7.10 -6.42
N PRO A 7 6.43 7.18 -5.34
CA PRO A 7 7.20 6.01 -4.88
C PRO A 7 6.25 4.89 -4.46
N ALA A 8 6.58 3.63 -4.73
CA ALA A 8 5.74 2.49 -4.37
C ALA A 8 5.46 2.38 -2.85
N PHE A 9 6.44 2.78 -2.05
CA PHE A 9 6.36 2.75 -0.59
C PHE A 9 6.86 4.06 0.03
N GLU A 10 6.21 4.45 1.12
CA GLU A 10 6.72 5.42 2.08
C GLU A 10 7.44 4.64 3.20
N VAL A 11 8.67 5.05 3.55
CA VAL A 11 9.43 4.46 4.65
C VAL A 11 9.54 5.47 5.79
N ARG A 12 8.95 5.15 6.93
CA ARG A 12 8.99 5.94 8.16
C ARG A 12 10.07 5.41 9.09
N ASN A 13 10.81 6.31 9.74
CA ASN A 13 11.90 6.00 10.67
C ASN A 13 13.11 5.23 10.08
N GLY A 14 13.22 5.11 8.75
CA GLY A 14 14.24 4.28 8.09
C GLY A 14 15.71 4.74 8.23
N ARG A 15 15.98 5.89 8.87
CA ARG A 15 17.36 6.39 9.11
C ARG A 15 17.83 6.27 10.57
N ARG A 16 16.89 6.14 11.52
CA ARG A 16 17.22 6.01 12.94
C ARG A 16 17.13 4.56 13.40
N ASN A 17 16.08 3.84 12.96
CA ASN A 17 15.94 2.38 13.05
C ASN A 17 16.52 1.79 14.35
N THR A 18 16.05 2.32 15.49
CA THR A 18 16.66 2.10 16.80
C THR A 18 16.32 0.76 17.43
N ILE A 19 15.31 0.05 16.90
CA ILE A 19 14.95 -1.30 17.33
C ILE A 19 14.85 -2.26 16.12
N PRO A 20 15.18 -3.56 16.29
CA PRO A 20 15.24 -4.53 15.20
C PRO A 20 13.84 -5.08 14.82
N VAL A 21 12.87 -4.18 14.66
CA VAL A 21 11.50 -4.52 14.29
C VAL A 21 11.09 -3.70 13.06
N LEU A 22 10.53 -4.39 12.07
CA LEU A 22 9.96 -3.81 10.86
C LEU A 22 8.45 -4.06 10.85
N ALA A 23 7.66 -3.00 10.73
CA ALA A 23 6.23 -3.09 10.52
C ALA A 23 5.89 -2.74 9.05
N THR A 24 4.96 -3.48 8.46
CA THR A 24 4.50 -3.23 7.09
C THR A 24 2.99 -2.99 7.08
N ILE A 25 2.57 -2.02 6.27
CA ILE A 25 1.16 -1.67 6.05
C ILE A 25 0.91 -1.77 4.54
N PRO A 26 0.64 -2.99 4.03
CA PRO A 26 0.65 -3.26 2.59
C PRO A 26 -0.58 -2.74 1.85
N HIS A 27 -1.70 -2.50 2.55
CA HIS A 27 -3.00 -2.22 1.89
C HIS A 27 -3.57 -0.84 2.20
N ARG A 28 -2.80 0.09 2.77
CA ARG A 28 -3.23 1.48 2.99
C ARG A 28 -3.23 2.33 1.71
N GLY A 29 -2.45 1.94 0.70
CA GLY A 29 -2.28 2.76 -0.50
C GLY A 29 -3.60 3.03 -1.22
N THR A 30 -3.71 4.22 -1.80
CA THR A 30 -4.92 4.68 -2.52
C THR A 30 -4.62 5.16 -3.93
N HIS A 31 -3.33 5.28 -4.29
CA HIS A 31 -2.94 5.72 -5.61
C HIS A 31 -3.25 4.64 -6.64
N VAL A 32 -4.03 5.00 -7.66
CA VAL A 32 -4.27 4.18 -8.84
C VAL A 32 -3.84 5.01 -10.05
N PRO A 33 -2.83 4.56 -10.81
CA PRO A 33 -2.39 5.25 -12.03
C PRO A 33 -3.56 5.47 -13.02
N PRO A 34 -3.62 6.61 -13.73
CA PRO A 34 -4.75 6.95 -14.60
C PRO A 34 -5.05 5.93 -15.70
N ASP A 35 -4.01 5.34 -16.29
CA ASP A 35 -4.09 4.31 -17.32
C ASP A 35 -4.69 2.99 -16.79
N ILE A 36 -4.40 2.64 -15.54
CA ILE A 36 -5.03 1.51 -14.85
C ILE A 36 -6.47 1.86 -14.48
N ALA A 37 -6.71 3.06 -13.93
CA ALA A 37 -8.05 3.51 -13.52
C ALA A 37 -9.03 3.55 -14.71
N ALA A 38 -8.57 3.93 -15.91
CA ALA A 38 -9.36 3.94 -17.14
C ALA A 38 -9.87 2.55 -17.56
N ARG A 39 -9.24 1.48 -17.07
CA ARG A 39 -9.62 0.08 -17.35
C ARG A 39 -10.48 -0.53 -16.23
N MET A 40 -10.70 0.19 -15.14
CA MET A 40 -11.50 -0.28 -14.01
C MET A 40 -12.97 0.11 -14.16
N VAL A 41 -13.85 -0.65 -13.49
CA VAL A 41 -15.22 -0.17 -13.26
C VAL A 41 -15.13 1.12 -12.42
N PRO A 42 -15.74 2.25 -12.84
CA PRO A 42 -15.55 3.54 -12.17
C PRO A 42 -15.82 3.53 -10.67
N LYS A 43 -16.82 2.75 -10.23
CA LYS A 43 -17.14 2.57 -8.81
C LYS A 43 -16.04 1.85 -8.02
N HIS A 44 -15.25 0.96 -8.63
CA HIS A 44 -14.17 0.28 -7.91
C HIS A 44 -12.96 1.20 -7.74
N ALA A 45 -12.59 1.92 -8.81
CA ALA A 45 -11.49 2.90 -8.77
C ALA A 45 -11.72 4.00 -7.71
N ARG A 46 -12.98 4.45 -7.56
CA ARG A 46 -13.33 5.50 -6.58
C ARG A 46 -13.41 5.00 -5.13
N TRP A 47 -13.97 3.81 -4.90
CA TRP A 47 -14.35 3.42 -3.54
C TRP A 47 -13.28 2.59 -2.82
N GLN A 48 -12.45 1.84 -3.55
CA GLN A 48 -11.34 1.05 -3.00
C GLN A 48 -11.68 0.34 -1.67
N ARG A 49 -12.80 -0.42 -1.69
CA ARG A 49 -13.42 -1.00 -0.48
C ARG A 49 -12.50 -1.93 0.32
N ASN A 50 -11.47 -2.50 -0.31
CA ASN A 50 -10.52 -3.39 0.33
C ASN A 50 -9.22 -2.68 0.80
N THR A 51 -9.22 -1.34 0.84
CA THR A 51 -8.14 -0.55 1.41
C THR A 51 -8.22 -0.53 2.93
N ASP A 52 -7.08 -0.64 3.57
CA ASP A 52 -6.92 -0.52 5.03
C ASP A 52 -6.89 0.96 5.44
N TRP A 53 -8.02 1.64 5.28
CA TRP A 53 -8.15 3.11 5.34
C TRP A 53 -7.50 3.77 6.55
N PHE A 54 -7.63 3.16 7.72
CA PHE A 54 -7.22 3.77 8.99
C PHE A 54 -5.98 3.12 9.61
N LEU A 55 -5.41 2.09 8.97
CA LEU A 55 -4.37 1.27 9.61
C LEU A 55 -3.06 2.06 9.80
N ALA A 56 -2.70 2.92 8.86
CA ALA A 56 -1.52 3.78 9.01
C ALA A 56 -1.68 4.86 10.09
N ASP A 57 -2.91 5.30 10.36
CA ASP A 57 -3.20 6.29 11.40
C ASP A 57 -3.27 5.60 12.77
N LEU A 58 -3.91 4.42 12.84
CA LEU A 58 -3.96 3.58 14.03
C LEU A 58 -2.56 3.22 14.55
N TYR A 59 -1.62 3.00 13.64
CA TYR A 59 -0.23 2.65 13.94
C TYR A 59 0.76 3.82 13.73
N ALA A 60 0.29 5.06 13.72
CA ALA A 60 1.14 6.23 13.51
C ALA A 60 2.24 6.41 14.58
N PHE A 61 2.07 5.80 15.76
CA PHE A 61 3.03 5.84 16.88
C PHE A 61 4.26 4.93 16.68
N LEU A 62 4.22 3.96 15.75
CA LEU A 62 5.31 2.98 15.58
C LEU A 62 6.70 3.63 15.34
N PRO A 63 6.83 4.65 14.47
CA PRO A 63 8.07 5.41 14.32
C PRO A 63 8.60 6.03 15.61
N GLU A 64 7.70 6.49 16.49
CA GLU A 64 8.06 7.18 17.74
C GLU A 64 8.66 6.22 18.77
N VAL A 65 8.22 4.97 18.78
CA VAL A 65 8.79 3.90 19.61
C VAL A 65 10.00 3.21 18.97
N GLY A 66 10.50 3.73 17.84
CA GLY A 66 11.73 3.28 17.18
C GLY A 66 11.55 2.22 16.09
N ILE A 67 10.32 1.79 15.80
CA ILE A 67 10.02 0.80 14.76
C ILE A 67 10.16 1.45 13.39
N THR A 68 10.77 0.75 12.44
CA THR A 68 10.73 1.17 11.03
C THR A 68 9.41 0.70 10.42
N THR A 69 8.70 1.60 9.73
CA THR A 69 7.39 1.28 9.14
C THR A 69 7.41 1.50 7.64
N ILE A 70 7.05 0.49 6.86
CA ILE A 70 6.89 0.57 5.40
C ILE A 70 5.41 0.62 5.07
N VAL A 71 4.98 1.64 4.34
CA VAL A 71 3.57 1.88 4.01
C VAL A 71 3.41 1.92 2.50
N ALA A 72 2.52 1.10 1.95
CA ALA A 72 2.22 1.12 0.52
C ALA A 72 1.51 2.42 0.12
N THR A 73 1.89 3.00 -1.02
CA THR A 73 1.25 4.20 -1.57
C THR A 73 0.19 3.86 -2.61
N HIS A 74 0.39 2.77 -3.34
CA HIS A 74 -0.50 2.30 -4.39
C HIS A 74 -1.59 1.40 -3.81
N SER A 75 -2.78 1.49 -4.41
CA SER A 75 -3.89 0.62 -4.07
C SER A 75 -3.55 -0.84 -4.34
N ARG A 76 -4.03 -1.74 -3.48
CA ARG A 76 -3.94 -3.19 -3.74
C ARG A 76 -4.66 -3.65 -5.01
N TYR A 77 -5.48 -2.78 -5.59
CA TYR A 77 -6.11 -3.02 -6.90
C TYR A 77 -5.16 -2.84 -8.07
N VAL A 78 -4.04 -2.13 -7.87
CA VAL A 78 -2.94 -2.07 -8.84
C VAL A 78 -2.12 -3.35 -8.74
N ASP A 79 -1.67 -3.67 -7.53
CA ASP A 79 -0.99 -4.92 -7.20
C ASP A 79 -1.14 -5.21 -5.71
N ASP A 80 -1.38 -6.48 -5.36
CA ASP A 80 -1.48 -6.89 -3.96
C ASP A 80 -0.12 -7.41 -3.49
N VAL A 81 0.69 -6.51 -2.94
CA VAL A 81 2.06 -6.81 -2.45
C VAL A 81 2.12 -7.80 -1.28
N ASN A 82 0.97 -8.23 -0.75
CA ASN A 82 0.87 -9.29 0.26
C ASN A 82 0.43 -10.64 -0.35
N ARG A 83 0.51 -10.78 -1.67
CA ARG A 83 0.26 -12.03 -2.40
C ARG A 83 1.52 -12.49 -3.12
N ASP A 84 1.64 -13.81 -3.22
CA ASP A 84 2.67 -14.43 -4.05
C ASP A 84 2.31 -14.19 -5.53
N PRO A 85 3.23 -13.65 -6.36
CA PRO A 85 2.98 -13.44 -7.78
C PRO A 85 2.66 -14.72 -8.56
N GLY A 86 3.07 -15.90 -8.05
CA GLY A 86 2.74 -17.20 -8.63
C GLY A 86 1.39 -17.77 -8.17
N GLN A 87 0.74 -17.14 -7.20
CA GLN A 87 -0.56 -17.58 -6.70
C GLN A 87 -1.66 -17.18 -7.68
N ALA A 88 -2.13 -18.14 -8.48
CA ALA A 88 -3.33 -17.92 -9.28
C ALA A 88 -4.52 -17.56 -8.35
N PRO A 89 -5.29 -16.50 -8.64
CA PRO A 89 -6.51 -16.23 -7.90
C PRO A 89 -7.40 -17.46 -8.05
N CYS A 90 -7.76 -18.07 -6.91
CA CYS A 90 -8.49 -19.33 -6.77
C CYS A 90 -9.00 -19.88 -8.11
N ALA A 91 -8.28 -20.83 -8.72
CA ALA A 91 -8.82 -21.61 -9.81
C ALA A 91 -10.14 -22.21 -9.29
N ASN A 92 -11.26 -21.82 -9.90
CA ASN A 92 -12.58 -22.39 -9.61
C ASN A 92 -12.44 -23.91 -9.53
N ARG A 93 -12.57 -24.47 -8.33
CA ARG A 93 -12.98 -25.86 -8.13
C ARG A 93 -14.44 -25.84 -7.74
#